data_AF-A0A843XYU9-F1
#
_entry.id   AF-A0A843XYU9-F1
#
_cell.length_a   1.000
_cell.length_b   1.000
_cell.length_c   1.000
_cell.angle_alpha   90.00
_cell.angle_beta   90.00
_cell.angle_gamma   90.00
#
_symmetry.space_group_name_H-M   'P 1'
#
loop_
_entity.id
_entity.type
_entity.pdbx_description
1 polymer ?
#
loop_
_entity_poly.entity_id
_entity_poly.type
_entity_poly.pdbx_seq_one_letter_code
_entity_poly.pdbx_strand_id
1 'polypeptide(L)' 'LAVEYENNVLFVKVDTDDEHEFAQDMQVRGLPTLYFINPNLSKDAIRTEGLIPPEMIKNIIDNEM' A
#
# COMPACT_ATOMS: atom_id res chain seq x y z
N LEU A 1 -10.82 4.03 -7.31
CA LEU A 1 -9.60 4.10 -6.47
C LEU A 1 -8.58 5.10 -7.02
N ALA A 2 -7.67 4.76 -7.95
CA ALA A 2 -6.61 5.70 -8.34
C ALA A 2 -7.14 7.06 -8.87
N VAL A 3 -8.10 7.04 -9.80
CA VAL A 3 -8.76 8.26 -10.30
C VAL A 3 -9.59 8.96 -9.21
N GLU A 4 -10.21 8.17 -8.34
CA GLU A 4 -11.12 8.67 -7.28
C GLU A 4 -10.36 9.42 -6.18
N TYR A 5 -9.13 8.98 -5.87
CA TYR A 5 -8.30 9.52 -4.81
C TYR A 5 -7.08 10.28 -5.33
N GLU A 6 -7.06 10.66 -6.61
CA GLU A 6 -5.88 11.26 -7.26
C GLU A 6 -5.32 12.50 -6.54
N ASN A 7 -6.18 13.24 -5.83
CA ASN A 7 -5.81 14.45 -5.09
C ASN A 7 -5.35 14.18 -3.64
N ASN A 8 -5.60 12.97 -3.11
CA ASN A 8 -5.39 12.63 -1.69
C ASN A 8 -4.36 11.52 -1.50
N VAL A 9 -4.22 10.60 -2.47
CA VAL A 9 -3.37 9.41 -2.36
C VAL A 9 -2.57 9.22 -3.63
N LEU A 10 -1.26 8.99 -3.45
CA LEU A 10 -0.38 8.55 -4.52
C LEU A 10 -0.38 7.02 -4.61
N PHE A 11 -0.81 6.47 -5.74
CA PHE A 11 -0.75 5.03 -6.00
C PHE A 11 0.56 4.69 -6.72
N VAL A 12 1.39 3.87 -6.07
CA VAL A 12 2.65 3.37 -6.65
C VAL A 12 2.54 1.86 -6.84
N LYS A 13 3.00 1.37 -7.99
CA LYS A 13 3.20 -0.05 -8.24
C LYS A 13 4.69 -0.35 -8.22
N VAL A 14 5.06 -1.41 -7.53
CA VAL A 14 6.42 -1.92 -7.49
C VAL A 14 6.40 -3.29 -8.16
N ASP A 15 7.23 -3.45 -9.18
CA ASP A 15 7.47 -4.75 -9.77
C ASP A 15 8.53 -5.46 -8.93
N THR A 16 8.13 -6.53 -8.23
CA THR A 16 9.04 -7.26 -7.35
C THR A 16 9.99 -8.19 -8.09
N ASP A 17 9.77 -8.42 -9.39
CA ASP A 17 10.71 -9.16 -10.23
C ASP A 17 11.90 -8.26 -10.62
N ASP A 18 11.69 -6.95 -10.77
CA ASP A 18 12.78 -6.01 -11.02
C ASP A 18 13.39 -5.47 -9.71
N GLU A 19 12.56 -5.19 -8.70
CA GLU A 19 12.94 -4.56 -7.42
C GLU A 19 13.12 -5.58 -6.29
N HIS A 20 13.90 -6.65 -6.54
CA HIS A 20 14.05 -7.79 -5.64
C HIS A 20 14.57 -7.43 -4.23
N GLU A 21 15.64 -6.62 -4.14
CA GLU A 21 16.22 -6.23 -2.84
C GLU A 21 15.24 -5.39 -2.02
N PHE A 22 14.55 -4.44 -2.65
CA PHE A 22 13.53 -3.63 -2.01
C PHE A 22 12.36 -4.49 -1.50
N ALA A 23 11.90 -5.45 -2.31
CA ALA A 23 10.84 -6.37 -1.89
C ALA A 23 11.26 -7.21 -0.68
N GLN A 24 12.52 -7.65 -0.62
CA GLN A 24 13.09 -8.38 0.51
C GLN A 24 13.17 -7.50 1.77
N ASP A 25 13.72 -6.29 1.66
CA ASP A 25 13.87 -5.35 2.77
C ASP A 25 12.51 -4.97 3.36
N MET A 26 11.51 -4.77 2.50
CA MET A 26 10.13 -4.51 2.89
C MET A 26 9.42 -5.75 3.43
N GLN A 27 10.03 -6.93 3.36
CA GLN A 27 9.47 -8.22 3.78
C GLN A 27 8.20 -8.62 3.00
N VAL A 28 8.19 -8.41 1.68
CA VAL A 28 7.14 -8.95 0.80
C VAL A 28 7.32 -10.47 0.69
N ARG A 29 6.37 -11.23 1.25
CA ARG A 29 6.42 -12.71 1.28
C ARG A 29 5.48 -13.38 0.26
N GLY A 30 4.53 -12.63 -0.27
CA GLY A 30 3.54 -13.11 -1.20
C GLY A 30 2.85 -11.95 -1.91
N LEU A 31 2.33 -12.21 -3.10
CA LEU A 31 1.63 -11.21 -3.90
C LEU A 31 0.11 -11.48 -3.92
N PRO A 32 -0.72 -10.42 -4.01
CA PRO A 32 -0.33 -9.01 -3.86
C PRO A 32 -0.02 -8.67 -2.38
N THR A 33 0.86 -7.70 -2.16
CA THR A 33 1.04 -7.05 -0.85
C THR A 33 0.83 -5.54 -1.05
N LEU A 34 0.03 -4.92 -0.19
CA LEU A 34 -0.22 -3.48 -0.20
C LEU A 34 0.40 -2.85 1.05
N TYR A 35 1.06 -1.71 0.86
CA TYR A 35 1.52 -0.83 1.93
C TYR A 35 0.76 0.49 1.84
N PHE A 36 0.24 0.95 2.96
CA PHE A 36 -0.36 2.27 3.14
C PHE A 36 0.58 3.08 4.01
N ILE A 37 1.25 4.06 3.39
CA ILE A 37 2.29 4.84 4.03
C ILE A 37 1.74 6.24 4.30
N ASN A 38 1.63 6.60 5.58
CA ASN A 38 1.18 7.91 5.98
C ASN A 38 2.32 8.95 5.83
N PRO A 39 2.07 10.16 5.30
CA PRO A 39 3.09 11.22 5.28
C PRO A 39 3.53 11.67 6.69
N ASN A 40 2.69 11.44 7.71
CA ASN A 40 3.07 11.66 9.10
C ASN A 40 3.94 10.50 9.61
N LEU A 41 5.23 10.79 9.80
CA LEU A 41 6.24 9.83 10.28
C LEU A 41 5.99 9.27 11.68
N SER A 42 5.04 9.83 12.45
CA SER A 42 4.65 9.26 13.75
C SER A 42 3.66 8.09 13.63
N LYS A 43 3.09 7.87 12.44
CA LYS A 43 2.16 6.77 12.18
C LYS A 43 2.90 5.64 11.47
N ASP A 44 2.72 4.42 11.96
CA ASP A 44 3.25 3.24 11.31
C ASP A 44 2.52 2.97 9.98
N ALA A 45 3.25 2.38 9.03
CA ALA A 45 2.64 1.94 7.78
C ALA A 45 1.69 0.74 8.02
N ILE A 46 0.55 0.74 7.35
CA ILE A 46 -0.38 -0.40 7.37
C ILE A 46 -0.01 -1.33 6.21
N ARG A 47 -0.01 -2.64 6.46
CA ARG A 47 0.35 -3.67 5.48
C ARG A 47 -0.74 -4.74 5.41
N THR A 48 -1.14 -5.09 4.20
CA THR A 48 -2.06 -6.20 3.95
C THR A 48 -1.44 -7.17 2.95
N GLU A 49 -1.41 -8.45 3.30
CA GLU A 49 -1.01 -9.53 2.39
C GLU A 49 -2.26 -10.17 1.75
N GLY A 50 -2.15 -10.51 0.47
CA GLY A 50 -3.23 -11.13 -0.28
C GLY A 50 -4.26 -10.13 -0.81
N LEU A 51 -5.23 -10.66 -1.55
CA LEU A 51 -6.31 -9.86 -2.13
C LEU A 51 -7.28 -9.39 -1.04
N ILE A 52 -7.54 -8.09 -1.00
CA ILE A 52 -8.56 -7.50 -0.12
C ILE A 52 -9.64 -6.78 -0.94
N PRO A 53 -10.89 -6.68 -0.42
CA PRO A 53 -11.96 -5.98 -1.12
C PRO A 53 -11.65 -4.49 -1.33
N PRO A 54 -12.08 -3.87 -2.45
CA PRO A 54 -11.89 -2.45 -2.69
C PRO A 54 -12.42 -1.54 -1.57
N GLU A 55 -13.55 -1.91 -0.95
CA GLU A 55 -14.14 -1.16 0.17
C GLU A 55 -13.25 -1.16 1.42
N MET A 56 -12.46 -2.22 1.63
CA MET A 56 -11.47 -2.23 2.71
C MET A 56 -10.31 -1.26 2.40
N ILE A 57 -9.87 -1.19 1.15
CA ILE A 57 -8.84 -0.23 0.72
C ILE A 57 -9.34 1.21 0.96
N LYS A 58 -10.59 1.52 0.58
CA LYS A 58 -11.21 2.83 0.83
C LYS A 58 -11.29 3.15 2.32
N ASN A 59 -11.76 2.20 3.13
CA ASN A 59 -11.88 2.40 4.57
C ASN A 59 -10.52 2.71 5.24
N ILE A 60 -9.43 2.08 4.78
CA ILE A 60 -8.08 2.39 5.27
C ILE A 60 -7.68 3.80 4.83
N ILE A 61 -7.89 4.15 3.56
CA ILE A 61 -7.58 5.50 3.06
C ILE A 61 -8.36 6.58 3.81
N ASP A 62 -9.67 6.42 4.00
CA ASP A 62 -10.53 7.47 4.53
C ASP A 62 -10.38 7.68 6.05
N ASN A 63 -9.99 6.65 6.79
CA ASN A 63 -9.98 6.69 8.26
C ASN A 63 -8.57 6.61 8.88
N GLU A 64 -7.60 6.02 8.19
CA GLU A 64 -6.26 5.78 8.76
C GLU A 64 -5.18 6.68 8.15
N MET A 65 -5.34 7.10 6.89
CA MET A 65 -4.38 7.96 6.18
C MET A 65 -4.67 9.44 6.46
#